data_AF-A0A662LBY0-F1
#
_entry.id   AF-A0A662LBY0-F1
#
_cell.length_a   1.000
_cell.length_b   1.000
_cell.length_c   1.000
_cell.angle_alpha   90.00
_cell.angle_beta   90.00
_cell.angle_gamma   90.00
#
_symmetry.space_group_name_H-M   'P 1'
#
loop_
_entity.id
_entity.type
_entity.pdbx_description
1 polymer ?
#
loop_
_entity_poly.entity_id
_entity_poly.type
_entity_poly.pdbx_seq_one_letter_code
_entity_poly.pdbx_strand_id
1 'polypeptide(L)' 'MKMLVNGKEMRSLWYEDGCLKLIDQRKLPAKLEIFVAKSVEDVAFAIKEM' A
#
# COMPACT_ATOMS: atom_id res chain seq x y z
N MET A 1 5.69 8.33 1.00
CA MET A 1 5.03 8.93 2.19
C MET A 1 5.30 8.02 3.39
N LYS A 2 5.56 8.59 4.57
CA LYS A 2 5.69 7.83 5.82
C LYS A 2 4.38 7.92 6.60
N MET A 3 3.98 6.84 7.24
CA MET A 3 2.75 6.75 8.05
C MET A 3 3.04 6.05 9.38
N LEU A 4 2.30 6.40 10.42
CA LEU A 4 2.34 5.70 11.71
C LEU A 4 1.35 4.54 11.68
N VAL A 5 1.85 3.30 11.69
CA VAL A 5 1.04 2.08 11.77
C VAL A 5 1.41 1.36 13.05
N ASN A 6 0.45 1.16 13.96
CA ASN A 6 0.66 0.49 15.24
C ASN A 6 1.87 1.04 16.03
N GLY A 7 2.02 2.37 16.04
CA GLY A 7 3.12 3.07 16.74
C GLY A 7 4.48 3.00 16.04
N LYS A 8 4.58 2.42 14.84
CA LYS A 8 5.82 2.35 14.05
C LYS A 8 5.71 3.22 12.80
N GLU A 9 6.76 3.96 12.47
CA GLU A 9 6.87 4.61 11.17
C GLU A 9 7.06 3.55 10.07
N MET A 10 6.21 3.59 9.06
CA MET A 10 6.28 2.71 7.89
C MET A 10 6.19 3.53 6.60
N ARG A 11 6.79 3.02 5.52
CA ARG A 11 6.51 3.53 4.18
C ARG A 11 5.17 2.96 3.72
N SER A 12 4.24 3.82 3.31
CA SER A 12 2.93 3.39 2.79
C SER A 12 3.01 2.76 1.41
N LEU A 13 4.08 3.04 0.66
CA LEU A 13 4.34 2.51 -0.68
C LEU A 13 5.84 2.36 -0.92
N TRP A 14 6.21 1.35 -1.72
CA TRP A 14 7.57 1.13 -2.19
C TRP A 14 7.55 0.28 -3.47
N TYR A 15 8.62 0.39 -4.26
CA TYR A 15 8.80 -0.39 -5.49
C TYR A 15 9.91 -1.41 -5.30
N GLU A 16 9.63 -2.67 -5.58
CA GLU A 16 10.55 -3.79 -5.36
C GLU A 16 10.11 -4.98 -6.22
N ASP A 17 11.07 -5.71 -6.80
CA ASP A 17 10.84 -6.85 -7.71
C ASP A 17 9.96 -6.52 -8.92
N GLY A 18 10.12 -5.31 -9.46
CA GLY A 18 9.37 -4.89 -10.66
C GLY A 18 7.89 -4.56 -10.41
N CYS A 19 7.44 -4.49 -9.15
CA CYS A 19 6.06 -4.21 -8.80
C CYS A 19 5.97 -3.08 -7.77
N LEU A 20 4.88 -2.32 -7.80
CA LEU A 20 4.57 -1.33 -6.77
C LEU A 20 3.80 -2.02 -5.63
N LYS A 21 4.32 -1.94 -4.42
CA LYS A 21 3.69 -2.48 -3.21
C LYS A 21 3.13 -1.32 -2.40
N LEU A 22 1.87 -1.44 -1.96
CA LEU A 22 1.17 -0.44 -1.15
C LEU A 22 0.59 -1.10 0.10
N ILE A 23 0.58 -0.40 1.23
CA ILE A 23 -0.21 -0.83 2.39
C ILE A 23 -1.69 -0.60 2.09
N ASP A 24 -2.54 -1.62 2.26
CA ASP A 24 -4.00 -1.46 2.13
C ASP A 24 -4.58 -0.72 3.33
N GLN A 25 -4.72 0.60 3.17
CA GLN A 25 -5.16 1.49 4.23
C GLN A 25 -6.61 1.23 4.66
N ARG A 26 -7.45 0.60 3.82
CA ARG A 26 -8.84 0.25 4.17
C ARG A 26 -8.94 -0.86 5.21
N LYS A 27 -7.87 -1.65 5.36
CA LYS A 27 -7.79 -2.77 6.31
C LYS A 27 -7.20 -2.35 7.65
N LEU A 28 -6.55 -1.19 7.70
CA LEU A 28 -6.02 -0.63 8.94
C LEU A 28 -7.15 -0.04 9.82
N PRO A 29 -6.98 -0.05 11.16
CA PRO A 29 -5.87 -0.62 11.91
C PRO A 29 -6.01 -2.14 12.15
N ALA A 30 -7.13 -2.75 11.76
CA ALA A 30 -7.46 -4.14 12.09
C ALA A 30 -6.48 -5.16 11.49
N LYS A 31 -5.97 -4.91 10.28
CA LYS A 31 -5.04 -5.80 9.57
C LYS A 31 -4.08 -5.00 8.70
N LEU A 32 -2.78 -5.30 8.83
CA LEU A 32 -1.76 -4.83 7.90
C LEU A 32 -1.69 -5.80 6.72
N GLU A 33 -2.08 -5.35 5.54
CA GLU A 33 -2.08 -6.12 4.29
C GLU A 33 -1.38 -5.33 3.19
N ILE A 34 -0.64 -6.02 2.32
CA ILE A 34 0.09 -5.40 1.21
C ILE A 34 -0.64 -5.69 -0.10
N PHE A 35 -1.07 -4.63 -0.78
CA PHE A 35 -1.56 -4.68 -2.14
C PHE A 35 -0.38 -4.58 -3.11
N VAL A 36 -0.33 -5.48 -4.10
CA VAL A 36 0.74 -5.52 -5.11
C VAL A 36 0.16 -5.12 -6.45
N ALA A 37 0.54 -3.94 -6.94
CA ALA A 37 0.21 -3.46 -8.26
C ALA A 37 1.28 -3.89 -9.26
N LYS A 38 0.87 -4.67 -10.27
CA LYS A 38 1.73 -5.19 -11.34
C LYS A 38 1.49 -4.48 -12.67
N SER A 39 0.37 -3.77 -12.80
CA SER A 39 0.02 -3.01 -14.00
C SER A 39 -0.42 -1.58 -13.68
N VAL A 40 -0.57 -0.77 -14.73
CA VAL A 40 -1.08 0.60 -14.61
C VAL A 40 -2.53 0.59 -14.10
N GLU A 41 -3.32 -0.40 -14.50
CA GLU A 41 -4.70 -0.58 -14.06
C GLU A 41 -4.79 -0.87 -12.56
N ASP A 42 -3.87 -1.70 -12.02
CA ASP A 42 -3.79 -1.96 -10.58
C ASP A 42 -3.46 -0.67 -9.80
N VAL A 43 -2.55 0.15 -10.34
CA VAL A 43 -2.19 1.44 -9.73
C VAL A 43 -3.39 2.39 -9.76
N ALA A 44 -4.08 2.48 -10.90
CA ALA A 44 -5.27 3.31 -11.04
C ALA A 44 -6.40 2.85 -10.09
N PHE A 45 -6.60 1.54 -9.96
CA PHE A 45 -7.52 0.96 -8.98
C PHE A 45 -7.14 1.33 -7.55
N ALA A 46 -5.86 1.18 -7.20
CA ALA A 46 -5.38 1.55 -5.87
C ALA A 46 -5.64 3.04 -5.57
N ILE A 47 -5.36 3.96 -6.50
CA ILE A 47 -5.63 5.39 -6.27
C ILE A 47 -7.13 5.68 -6.15
N LYS A 48 -7.95 5.00 -6.95
CA LYS A 48 -9.40 5.24 -6.98
C LYS A 48 -10.11 4.73 -5.73
N GLU A 49 -9.70 3.55 -5.26
CA GLU A 49 -10.41 2.81 -4.22
C GLU A 49 -9.67 2.79 -2.87
N MET A 50 -8.43 3.30 -2.77
CA MET A 50 -7.58 3.26 -1.57
C MET A 50 -6.84 4.57 -1.28
#